data_AF-A0A955MAI7-F1
#
_entry.id   AF-A0A955MAI7-F1
#
_cell.length_a   1.000
_cell.length_b   1.000
_cell.length_c   1.000
_cell.angle_alpha   90.00
_cell.angle_beta   90.00
_cell.angle_gamma   90.00
#
_symmetry.space_group_name_H-M   'P 1'
#
loop_
_entity.id
_entity.type
_entity.pdbx_description
1 polymer ?
#
loop_
_entity_poly.entity_id
_entity_poly.type
_entity_poly.pdbx_seq_one_letter_code
_entity_poly.pdbx_strand_id
1 'polypeptide(L)' 'MSLNDPISNLLTIIRNGIQVQKETVDIPASKLIGQILEIFKGDGYIEDFRLLQDSTQGTYKV' A
#
# COMPACT_ATOMS: atom_id res chain seq x y z
N MET A 1 -5.77 -17.83 3.70
CA MET A 1 -5.45 -16.78 4.69
C MET A 1 -6.66 -15.88 4.81
N SER A 2 -7.29 -15.77 5.97
CA SER A 2 -8.32 -14.76 6.22
C SER A 2 -7.64 -13.41 6.41
N LEU A 3 -8.07 -12.40 5.65
CA LEU A 3 -7.60 -11.03 5.83
C LEU A 3 -8.28 -10.45 7.07
N ASN A 4 -7.66 -10.62 8.23
CA ASN A 4 -8.25 -10.16 9.49
C ASN A 4 -7.99 -8.67 9.75
N ASP A 5 -6.86 -8.15 9.24
CA ASP A 5 -6.47 -6.74 9.39
C ASP A 5 -5.83 -6.19 8.10
N PRO A 6 -6.50 -5.25 7.40
CA PRO A 6 -5.97 -4.57 6.24
C PRO A 6 -4.69 -3.75 6.51
N ILE A 7 -4.51 -3.20 7.72
CA ILE A 7 -3.35 -2.37 8.08
C ILE A 7 -2.12 -3.25 8.27
N SER A 8 -2.24 -4.33 9.04
CA SER A 8 -1.16 -5.31 9.18
C SER A 8 -0.72 -5.88 7.82
N ASN A 9 -1.69 -6.11 6.93
CA ASN A 9 -1.39 -6.57 5.57
C ASN A 9 -0.61 -5.51 4.75
N LEU A 10 -1.03 -4.23 4.79
CA LEU A 10 -0.33 -3.11 4.17
C LEU A 10 1.14 -3.04 4.63
N LEU A 11 1.37 -3.03 5.95
CA LEU A 11 2.72 -2.93 6.53
C LEU A 11 3.58 -4.15 6.16
N THR A 12 2.98 -5.34 6.14
CA THR A 12 3.66 -6.56 5.73
C THR A 12 4.10 -6.50 4.26
N ILE A 13 3.26 -5.99 3.37
CA ILE A 13 3.59 -5.82 1.94
C ILE A 13 4.75 -4.85 1.77
N ILE A 14 4.70 -3.68 2.41
CA ILE A 14 5.77 -2.66 2.34
C ILE A 14 7.09 -3.25 2.87
N ARG A 15 7.08 -3.85 4.06
CA ARG A 15 8.27 -4.48 4.66
C ARG A 15 8.87 -5.53 3.74
N ASN A 16 8.03 -6.40 3.17
CA ASN A 16 8.50 -7.45 2.26
C ASN A 16 9.09 -6.86 0.98
N GLY A 17 8.48 -5.80 0.43
CA GLY A 17 8.99 -5.06 -0.73
C GLY A 17 10.39 -4.48 -0.48
N ILE A 18 10.57 -3.82 0.68
CA ILE A 18 11.87 -3.27 1.11
C ILE A 18 12.90 -4.40 1.26
N GLN A 19 12.52 -5.52 1.90
CA GLN A 19 13.43 -6.64 2.16
C GLN A 19 13.97 -7.27 0.87
N VAL A 20 13.19 -7.26 -0.21
CA VAL A 20 13.61 -7.75 -1.54
C VAL A 20 14.04 -6.64 -2.50
N GLN A 21 14.20 -5.41 -1.99
CA GLN A 21 14.62 -4.23 -2.75
C GLN A 21 13.77 -3.94 -3.99
N LYS A 22 12.45 -4.12 -3.88
CA LYS A 22 11.50 -3.70 -4.91
C LYS A 22 11.31 -2.19 -4.87
N GLU A 23 11.39 -1.56 -6.03
CA GLU A 23 11.12 -0.12 -6.21
C GLU A 23 9.64 0.20 -5.99
N THR A 24 8.73 -0.72 -6.31
CA THR A 24 7.28 -0.53 -6.12
C THR A 24 6.58 -1.77 -5.60
N VAL A 25 5.47 -1.56 -4.89
CA VAL A 25 4.59 -2.60 -4.32
C VAL A 25 3.13 -2.32 -4.63
N ASP A 26 2.38 -3.41 -4.85
CA ASP A 26 0.94 -3.37 -5.10
C ASP A 26 0.17 -3.70 -3.82
N ILE A 27 -0.73 -2.82 -3.41
CA ILE A 27 -1.53 -2.93 -2.18
C ILE A 27 -3.02 -2.86 -2.56
N PRO A 28 -3.87 -3.79 -2.09
CA PRO A 28 -5.30 -3.71 -2.35
C PRO A 28 -5.90 -2.40 -1.81
N ALA A 29 -6.68 -1.70 -2.63
CA ALA A 29 -7.15 -0.37 -2.26
C ALA A 29 -8.28 -0.42 -1.22
N SER A 30 -8.20 0.51 -0.28
CA SER A 30 -9.20 0.80 0.73
C SER A 30 -9.11 2.28 1.09
N LYS A 31 -10.23 2.91 1.44
CA LYS A 31 -10.26 4.33 1.86
C LYS A 31 -9.28 4.61 3.01
N LEU A 32 -9.20 3.69 3.97
CA LEU A 32 -8.30 3.79 5.11
C LEU A 32 -6.83 3.71 4.69
N ILE A 33 -6.51 2.78 3.79
CA ILE A 33 -5.15 2.62 3.25
C ILE A 33 -4.73 3.88 2.49
N GLY A 34 -5.62 4.46 1.67
CA GLY A 34 -5.34 5.71 0.98
C GLY A 34 -4.97 6.86 1.94
N GLN A 35 -5.68 6.98 3.07
CA GLN A 35 -5.35 8.00 4.09
C GLN A 35 -3.98 7.74 4.75
N ILE A 36 -3.63 6.47 5.01
CA ILE A 36 -2.30 6.13 5.56
C ILE A 36 -1.20 6.46 4.55
N LEU A 37 -1.40 6.15 3.27
CA LEU A 37 -0.42 6.44 2.22
C LEU A 37 -0.22 7.96 2.02
N GLU A 38 -1.27 8.77 2.14
CA GLU A 38 -1.15 10.23 2.17
C GLU A 38 -0.27 10.72 3.33
N ILE A 39 -0.45 10.16 4.53
CA ILE A 39 0.39 10.49 5.69
C ILE A 39 1.84 10.07 5.43
N PHE A 40 2.05 8.86 4.91
CA PHE A 40 3.40 8.36 4.60
C PHE A 40 4.11 9.22 3.55
N LYS A 41 3.37 9.73 2.56
CA LYS A 41 3.89 10.68 1.58
C LYS A 41 4.23 12.03 2.23
N GLY A 42 3.36 12.54 3.10
CA GLY A 42 3.56 13.80 3.82
C GLY A 42 4.79 13.78 4.74
N ASP A 43 5.03 12.66 5.41
CA ASP A 43 6.18 12.45 6.30
C ASP A 43 7.47 12.04 5.55
N GLY A 44 7.38 11.80 4.23
CA GLY A 44 8.52 11.43 3.40
C GLY A 44 8.97 9.96 3.50
N TYR A 45 8.10 9.06 3.96
CA TYR A 45 8.35 7.61 3.97
C TYR A 45 8.22 6.97 2.59
N ILE A 46 7.40 7.55 1.71
CA ILE A 46 7.20 7.12 0.32
C ILE A 46 7.27 8.34 -0.60
N GLU A 47 7.71 8.16 -1.84
CA GLU A 47 7.80 9.25 -2.81
C GLU A 47 6.42 9.61 -3.37
N ASP A 48 5.70 8.62 -3.90
CA ASP A 48 4.36 8.82 -4.41
C ASP A 48 3.57 7.49 -4.40
N PHE A 49 2.27 7.56 -4.62
CA PHE A 49 1.43 6.39 -4.83
C PHE A 49 0.34 6.68 -5.87
N ARG A 50 -0.08 5.66 -6.61
CA ARG A 50 -1.11 5.77 -7.64
C ARG A 50 -2.22 4.75 -7.42
N LEU A 51 -3.47 5.19 -7.56
CA LEU A 51 -4.62 4.29 -7.56
C LEU A 51 -4.85 3.73 -8.96
N LEU A 52 -4.66 2.42 -9.12
CA LEU A 52 -5.01 1.65 -10.30
C LEU A 52 -6.38 1.01 -10.09
N GLN A 53 -7.38 1.45 -10.85
CA GLN A 53 -8.75 0.97 -10.75
C GLN A 53 -8.99 -0.20 -11.72
N ASP A 54 -8.20 -1.26 -11.60
CA ASP A 54 -8.23 -2.42 -12.53
C ASP A 54 -9.20 -3.53 -12.09
N SER A 55 -9.69 -3.48 -10.85
CA SER A 55 -10.55 -4.51 -10.24
C SER A 55 -11.66 -3.89 -9.39
N THR A 56 -12.67 -4.68 -9.01
CA THR A 56 -13.83 -4.25 -8.18
C THR A 56 -13.45 -3.46 -6.93
N GLN A 57 -12.23 -3.67 -6.40
CA GLN A 57 -11.71 -2.99 -5.20
C GLN A 57 -10.58 -1.98 -5.46
N GLY A 58 -9.97 -1.97 -6.66
CA GLY A 58 -8.78 -1.16 -6.99
C GLY A 58 -7.49 -1.57 -6.24
N THR A 59 -6.35 -1.03 -6.67
CA THR A 59 -5.01 -1.30 -6.11
C THR A 59 -4.21 -0.01 -6.03
N TYR A 60 -3.56 0.26 -4.89
CA TYR A 60 -2.54 1.29 -4.78
C TYR A 60 -1.19 0.73 -5.18
N LYS A 61 -0.52 1.40 -6.11
CA LYS A 61 0.88 1.16 -6.44
C LYS A 61 1.71 2.24 -5.77
N VAL A 62 2.52 1.82 -4.80
CA VAL A 62 3.45 2.64 -4.01
C VAL A 62 4.86 2.35 -4.48
#